data_AF-A0AAE5CQK3-F1
#
_entry.id   AF-A0AAE5CQK3-F1
#
_cell.length_a   1.000
_cell.length_b   1.000
_cell.length_c   1.000
_cell.angle_alpha   90.00
_cell.angle_beta   90.00
_cell.angle_gamma   90.00
#
_symmetry.space_group_name_H-M   'P 1'
#
loop_
_entity.id
_entity.type
_entity.pdbx_description
1 polymer ?
#
loop_
_entity_poly.entity_id
_entity_poly.type
_entity_poly.pdbx_seq_one_letter_code
_entity_poly.pdbx_strand_id
1 'polypeptide(L)'
;MFGQISDSTRTKWGRRIPYVAGFTLPLCIAFALLWMPPYPAGAEKSLFIWYFVVIFLFDGLFTIVVLNWTALFPEMYPKLEDRARVSALRQVLGIIGLIFGVALPPVLAERFGWRFVGISFGILGLVTMYASLYGAKERPEYAQEPSLPLVQALKETYLNKSFLTYVIPAMLIQYTFVALQAVIPFYTKYVLNASEFETTIFLGAMFVTAIPLAAVWGEAHIQARGEKIVHLLRRVVRSLPVALLDSQELHPRGDNSIVPGFWACGTLGAAGCSDSRRG
;
A
#
# COMPACT_ATOMS: atom_id res chain seq x y z
N MET A 1 -16.24 7.51 -2.08
CA MET A 1 -17.32 7.88 -3.01
C MET A 1 -17.75 6.70 -3.87
N PHE A 2 -16.87 6.11 -4.68
CA PHE A 2 -17.23 4.98 -5.55
C PHE A 2 -17.75 3.73 -4.81
N GLY A 3 -17.28 3.48 -3.58
CA GLY A 3 -17.85 2.42 -2.74
C GLY A 3 -19.35 2.57 -2.48
N GLN A 4 -19.84 3.80 -2.27
CA GLN A 4 -21.28 4.04 -2.05
C GLN A 4 -22.12 4.00 -3.33
N ILE A 5 -21.54 4.43 -4.43
CA ILE A 5 -22.18 4.36 -5.75
C ILE A 5 -22.35 2.88 -6.13
N SER A 6 -21.32 2.06 -5.86
CA SER A 6 -21.46 0.61 -6.02
C SER A 6 -22.45 0.02 -5.03
N ASP A 7 -22.40 0.42 -3.75
CA ASP A 7 -23.26 -0.19 -2.72
C ASP A 7 -24.76 0.12 -2.90
N SER A 8 -25.13 1.21 -3.58
CA SER A 8 -26.54 1.57 -3.84
C SER A 8 -27.12 0.92 -5.10
N THR A 9 -26.30 0.26 -5.91
CA THR A 9 -26.71 -0.28 -7.21
C THR A 9 -27.25 -1.69 -7.09
N ARG A 10 -28.52 -1.87 -7.49
CA ARG A 10 -29.20 -3.18 -7.50
C ARG A 10 -29.35 -3.66 -8.94
N THR A 11 -28.48 -4.59 -9.38
CA THR A 11 -28.63 -5.23 -10.70
C THR A 11 -28.78 -6.73 -10.58
N LYS A 12 -29.26 -7.37 -11.66
CA LYS A 12 -29.40 -8.83 -11.76
C LYS A 12 -28.07 -9.58 -11.67
N TRP A 13 -26.95 -8.90 -11.90
CA TRP A 13 -25.59 -9.49 -11.86
C TRP A 13 -24.88 -9.24 -10.53
N GLY A 14 -25.55 -8.59 -9.57
CA GLY A 14 -24.97 -8.16 -8.31
C GLY A 14 -24.75 -6.65 -8.21
N ARG A 15 -24.13 -6.24 -7.11
CA ARG A 15 -23.84 -4.87 -6.69
C ARG A 15 -22.48 -4.38 -7.18
N ARG A 16 -21.45 -5.25 -7.20
CA ARG A 16 -20.04 -4.91 -7.46
C ARG A 16 -19.54 -5.44 -8.81
N ILE A 17 -19.98 -6.61 -9.23
CA ILE A 17 -19.63 -7.24 -10.52
C ILE A 17 -19.88 -6.33 -11.72
N PRO A 18 -21.00 -5.56 -11.83
CA PRO A 18 -21.22 -4.66 -12.96
C PRO A 18 -20.19 -3.53 -13.06
N TYR A 19 -19.69 -3.04 -11.93
CA TYR A 19 -18.66 -1.99 -11.91
C TYR A 19 -17.33 -2.55 -12.38
N VAL A 20 -16.94 -3.73 -11.88
CA VAL A 20 -15.72 -4.40 -12.36
C VAL A 20 -15.85 -4.67 -13.87
N ALA A 21 -16.94 -5.29 -14.31
CA ALA A 21 -17.16 -5.62 -15.73
C ALA A 21 -17.19 -4.38 -16.65
N GLY A 22 -17.89 -3.32 -16.23
CA GLY A 22 -18.08 -2.10 -17.02
C GLY A 22 -16.84 -1.22 -17.09
N PHE A 23 -16.09 -1.09 -15.99
CA PHE A 23 -14.90 -0.23 -15.93
C PHE A 23 -13.60 -0.94 -16.32
N THR A 24 -13.58 -2.28 -16.44
CA THR A 24 -12.40 -3.01 -16.94
C THR A 24 -12.03 -2.62 -18.36
N LEU A 25 -13.02 -2.53 -19.27
CA LEU A 25 -12.75 -2.14 -20.66
C LEU A 25 -12.10 -0.74 -20.78
N PRO A 26 -12.68 0.34 -20.20
CA PRO A 26 -12.05 1.66 -20.27
C PRO A 26 -10.71 1.70 -19.52
N LEU A 27 -10.51 0.91 -18.46
CA LEU A 27 -9.21 0.79 -17.78
C LEU A 27 -8.12 0.26 -18.73
N CYS A 28 -8.41 -0.82 -19.45
CA CYS A 28 -7.47 -1.42 -20.40
C CYS A 28 -7.19 -0.49 -21.60
N ILE A 29 -8.19 0.27 -22.05
CA ILE A 29 -8.02 1.30 -23.08
C ILE A 29 -7.12 2.42 -22.57
N ALA A 30 -7.36 2.93 -21.35
CA ALA A 30 -6.53 3.97 -20.73
C ALA A 30 -5.07 3.50 -20.57
N PHE A 31 -4.86 2.24 -20.20
CA PHE A 31 -3.52 1.65 -20.16
C PHE A 31 -2.86 1.65 -21.54
N ALA A 32 -3.56 1.24 -22.59
CA ALA A 32 -3.00 1.25 -23.95
C ALA A 32 -2.67 2.68 -24.42
N LEU A 33 -3.49 3.67 -24.07
CA LEU A 33 -3.25 5.09 -24.39
C LEU A 33 -1.98 5.65 -23.73
N LEU A 34 -1.60 5.13 -22.56
CA LEU A 34 -0.37 5.54 -21.86
C LEU A 34 0.88 5.25 -22.69
N TRP A 35 0.86 4.18 -23.48
CA TRP A 35 1.98 3.77 -24.34
C TRP A 35 1.87 4.29 -25.78
N MET A 36 0.84 5.09 -26.09
CA MET A 36 0.57 5.61 -27.42
C MET A 36 0.34 7.14 -27.40
N PRO A 37 1.34 7.95 -26.99
CA PRO A 37 1.21 9.40 -27.05
C PRO A 37 1.00 9.87 -28.50
N PRO A 38 0.02 10.75 -28.78
CA PRO A 38 -0.27 11.22 -30.13
C PRO A 38 0.67 12.33 -30.61
N TYR A 39 1.56 12.82 -29.74
CA TYR A 39 2.46 13.93 -30.01
C TYR A 39 3.90 13.44 -30.28
N PRO A 40 4.63 14.09 -31.22
CA PRO A 40 6.02 13.76 -31.50
C PRO A 40 6.96 14.19 -30.36
N ALA A 41 8.15 13.59 -30.32
CA ALA A 41 9.23 14.01 -29.44
C ALA A 41 9.59 15.49 -29.71
N GLY A 42 9.62 16.32 -28.65
CA GLY A 42 9.85 17.77 -28.73
C GLY A 42 8.65 18.64 -28.35
N ALA A 43 7.45 18.07 -28.26
CA ALA A 43 6.25 18.77 -27.78
C ALA A 43 6.05 18.61 -26.25
N GLU A 44 7.03 19.06 -25.45
CA GLU A 44 7.11 18.78 -24.01
C GLU A 44 5.83 19.17 -23.24
N LYS A 45 5.27 20.36 -23.51
CA LYS A 45 4.03 20.83 -22.86
C LYS A 45 2.83 19.94 -23.19
N SER A 46 2.67 19.54 -24.45
CA SER A 46 1.56 18.70 -24.90
C SER A 46 1.70 17.27 -24.38
N LEU A 47 2.92 16.73 -24.35
CA LEU A 47 3.23 15.43 -23.75
C LEU A 47 2.94 15.43 -22.25
N PHE A 48 3.33 16.48 -21.53
CA PHE A 48 3.05 16.61 -20.10
C PHE A 48 1.53 16.59 -19.83
N ILE A 49 0.75 17.41 -20.54
CA ILE A 49 -0.71 17.45 -20.37
C ILE A 49 -1.34 16.10 -20.73
N TRP A 50 -0.88 15.45 -21.81
CA TRP A 50 -1.33 14.12 -22.20
C TRP A 50 -1.11 13.08 -21.09
N TYR A 51 0.13 12.93 -20.62
CA TYR A 51 0.45 11.96 -19.57
C TYR A 51 -0.27 12.29 -18.27
N PHE A 52 -0.38 13.57 -17.90
CA PHE A 52 -1.14 13.98 -16.73
C PHE A 52 -2.60 13.50 -16.82
N VAL A 53 -3.31 13.78 -17.92
CA VAL A 53 -4.71 13.37 -18.08
C VAL A 53 -4.86 11.85 -18.14
N VAL A 54 -4.02 11.16 -18.92
CA VAL A 54 -4.13 9.71 -19.12
C VAL A 54 -3.77 8.93 -17.86
N ILE A 55 -2.75 9.36 -17.10
CA ILE A 55 -2.39 8.75 -15.81
C ILE A 55 -3.53 8.95 -14.80
N PHE A 56 -4.08 10.16 -14.67
CA PHE A 56 -5.22 10.39 -13.78
C PHE A 56 -6.44 9.54 -14.16
N LEU A 57 -6.72 9.39 -15.46
CA LEU A 57 -7.78 8.53 -15.96
C LEU A 57 -7.52 7.06 -15.62
N PHE A 58 -6.31 6.57 -15.90
CA PHE A 58 -5.90 5.20 -15.62
C PHE A 58 -5.98 4.89 -14.12
N ASP A 59 -5.39 5.73 -13.26
CA ASP A 59 -5.38 5.55 -11.81
C ASP A 59 -6.78 5.62 -11.21
N GLY A 60 -7.62 6.53 -11.71
CA GLY A 60 -9.02 6.64 -11.30
C GLY A 60 -9.82 5.37 -11.62
N LEU A 61 -9.71 4.88 -12.85
CA LEU A 61 -10.37 3.64 -13.29
C LEU A 61 -9.82 2.42 -12.56
N PHE A 62 -8.50 2.34 -12.38
CA PHE A 62 -7.83 1.27 -11.66
C PHE A 62 -8.34 1.19 -10.23
N THR A 63 -8.44 2.33 -9.55
CA THR A 63 -8.98 2.42 -8.19
C THR A 63 -10.42 1.91 -8.14
N ILE A 64 -11.29 2.29 -9.08
CA ILE A 64 -12.69 1.82 -9.12
C ILE A 64 -12.75 0.30 -9.27
N VAL A 65 -12.02 -0.25 -10.23
CA VAL A 65 -12.04 -1.70 -10.54
C VAL A 65 -11.47 -2.50 -9.36
N VAL A 66 -10.27 -2.12 -8.89
CA VAL A 66 -9.57 -2.84 -7.82
C VAL A 66 -10.30 -2.73 -6.49
N LEU A 67 -10.88 -1.59 -6.15
CA LEU A 67 -11.66 -1.42 -4.92
C LEU A 67 -12.86 -2.38 -4.90
N ASN A 68 -13.63 -2.45 -5.99
CA ASN A 68 -14.78 -3.35 -6.06
C ASN A 68 -14.37 -4.82 -6.09
N TRP A 69 -13.28 -5.14 -6.80
CA TRP A 69 -12.74 -6.49 -6.88
C TRP A 69 -12.19 -6.99 -5.54
N THR A 70 -11.47 -6.15 -4.79
CA THR A 70 -10.95 -6.49 -3.46
C THR A 70 -12.06 -6.59 -2.41
N ALA A 71 -13.09 -5.76 -2.50
CA ALA A 71 -14.25 -5.81 -1.61
C ALA A 71 -15.12 -7.07 -1.84
N LEU A 72 -15.13 -7.61 -3.07
CA LEU A 72 -15.85 -8.85 -3.40
C LEU A 72 -15.20 -10.11 -2.79
N PHE A 73 -13.89 -10.08 -2.59
CA PHE A 73 -13.11 -11.21 -2.07
C PHE A 73 -13.62 -11.78 -0.72
N PRO A 74 -13.80 -10.98 0.35
CA PRO A 74 -14.29 -11.49 1.63
C PRO A 74 -15.74 -11.99 1.56
N GLU A 75 -16.57 -11.48 0.64
CA GLU A 75 -17.96 -11.93 0.46
C GLU A 75 -18.04 -13.31 -0.22
N MET A 76 -17.11 -13.61 -1.13
CA MET A 76 -17.06 -14.91 -1.82
C MET A 76 -16.59 -16.05 -0.90
N TYR A 77 -15.61 -15.80 -0.05
CA TYR A 77 -15.01 -16.81 0.83
C TYR A 77 -15.37 -16.50 2.28
N PRO A 78 -16.43 -17.08 2.89
CA PRO A 78 -16.80 -16.74 4.27
C PRO A 78 -15.85 -17.35 5.32
N LYS A 79 -15.26 -18.53 5.05
CA LYS A 79 -14.39 -19.25 5.98
C LYS A 79 -12.98 -18.66 5.99
N LEU A 80 -12.40 -18.52 7.18
CA LEU A 80 -11.05 -17.94 7.36
C LEU A 80 -9.96 -18.78 6.67
N GLU A 81 -10.06 -20.11 6.73
CA GLU A 81 -9.11 -21.02 6.09
C GLU A 81 -9.12 -20.90 4.56
N ASP A 82 -10.31 -20.84 3.95
CA ASP A 82 -10.47 -20.69 2.51
C ASP A 82 -9.97 -19.30 2.06
N ARG A 83 -10.27 -18.24 2.82
CA ARG A 83 -9.72 -16.88 2.58
C ARG A 83 -8.20 -16.89 2.61
N ALA A 84 -7.59 -17.53 3.61
CA ALA A 84 -6.13 -17.57 3.75
C ALA A 84 -5.47 -18.30 2.58
N ARG A 85 -6.00 -19.47 2.19
CA ARG A 85 -5.50 -20.26 1.04
C ARG A 85 -5.58 -19.48 -0.27
N VAL A 86 -6.72 -18.86 -0.56
CA VAL A 86 -6.89 -18.10 -1.80
C VAL A 86 -6.07 -16.82 -1.78
N SER A 87 -5.95 -16.15 -0.63
CA SER A 87 -5.06 -14.99 -0.48
C SER A 87 -3.60 -15.36 -0.76
N ALA A 88 -3.11 -16.47 -0.20
CA ALA A 88 -1.76 -16.96 -0.47
C ALA A 88 -1.54 -17.24 -1.97
N LEU A 89 -2.48 -17.90 -2.64
CA LEU A 89 -2.41 -18.14 -4.08
C LEU A 89 -2.39 -16.83 -4.89
N ARG A 90 -3.23 -15.85 -4.52
CA ARG A 90 -3.23 -14.51 -5.15
C ARG A 90 -1.89 -13.81 -5.00
N GLN A 91 -1.24 -13.93 -3.83
CA GLN A 91 0.08 -13.34 -3.61
C GLN A 91 1.14 -14.00 -4.49
N VAL A 92 1.17 -15.34 -4.56
CA VAL A 92 2.12 -16.08 -5.42
C VAL A 92 1.92 -15.70 -6.89
N LEU A 93 0.69 -15.74 -7.39
CA LEU A 93 0.37 -15.33 -8.76
C LEU A 93 0.69 -13.85 -9.02
N GLY A 94 0.47 -12.99 -8.01
CA GLY A 94 0.82 -11.57 -8.07
C GLY A 94 2.32 -11.33 -8.22
N ILE A 95 3.15 -12.08 -7.48
CA ILE A 95 4.62 -12.02 -7.61
C ILE A 95 5.06 -12.46 -9.01
N ILE A 96 4.50 -13.57 -9.50
CA ILE A 96 4.79 -14.06 -10.87
C ILE A 96 4.39 -12.99 -11.89
N GLY A 97 3.19 -12.43 -11.77
CA GLY A 97 2.70 -11.35 -12.63
C GLY A 97 3.58 -10.10 -12.59
N LEU A 98 4.09 -9.73 -11.41
CA LEU A 98 5.02 -8.61 -11.25
C LEU A 98 6.34 -8.85 -11.99
N ILE A 99 6.93 -10.04 -11.86
CA ILE A 99 8.19 -10.39 -12.53
C ILE A 99 8.02 -10.28 -14.05
N PHE A 100 6.97 -10.88 -14.60
CA PHE A 100 6.67 -10.77 -16.03
C PHE A 100 6.31 -9.34 -16.45
N GLY A 101 5.57 -8.62 -15.61
CA GLY A 101 5.17 -7.23 -15.84
C GLY A 101 6.33 -6.24 -15.89
N VAL A 102 7.46 -6.54 -15.24
CA VAL A 102 8.67 -5.71 -15.28
C VAL A 102 9.62 -6.17 -16.38
N ALA A 103 9.84 -7.49 -16.53
CA ALA A 103 10.88 -8.01 -17.41
C ALA A 103 10.47 -8.08 -18.89
N LEU A 104 9.19 -8.34 -19.19
CA LEU A 104 8.72 -8.61 -20.55
C LEU A 104 8.49 -7.35 -21.40
N PRO A 105 7.98 -6.21 -20.87
CA PRO A 105 7.74 -5.02 -21.67
C PRO A 105 8.95 -4.48 -22.45
N PRO A 106 10.16 -4.32 -21.87
CA PRO A 106 11.30 -3.81 -22.63
C PRO A 106 11.69 -4.72 -23.80
N VAL A 107 11.71 -6.04 -23.59
CA VAL A 107 12.05 -7.04 -24.61
C VAL A 107 11.06 -7.00 -25.78
N LEU A 108 9.77 -6.83 -25.49
CA LEU A 108 8.74 -6.69 -26.52
C LEU A 108 8.78 -5.32 -27.19
N ALA A 109 9.09 -4.26 -26.45
CA ALA A 109 9.20 -2.90 -26.97
C ALA A 109 10.35 -2.76 -27.96
N GLU A 110 11.49 -3.41 -27.71
CA GLU A 110 12.64 -3.40 -28.63
C GLU A 110 12.30 -4.05 -29.98
N ARG A 111 11.48 -5.12 -29.96
CA ARG A 111 11.13 -5.88 -31.19
C ARG A 111 9.93 -5.34 -31.93
N PHE A 112 8.91 -4.86 -31.21
CA PHE A 112 7.59 -4.53 -31.77
C PHE A 112 7.12 -3.11 -31.43
N GLY A 113 7.88 -2.37 -30.62
CA GLY A 113 7.56 -1.01 -30.18
C GLY A 113 6.61 -0.95 -28.97
N TRP A 114 6.65 0.18 -28.26
CA TRP A 114 5.82 0.42 -27.06
C TRP A 114 4.32 0.37 -27.32
N ARG A 115 3.88 0.72 -28.53
CA ARG A 115 2.46 0.65 -28.91
C ARG A 115 1.94 -0.79 -28.84
N PHE A 116 2.73 -1.76 -29.32
CA PHE A 116 2.36 -3.17 -29.26
C PHE A 116 2.31 -3.68 -27.82
N VAL A 117 3.25 -3.26 -26.98
CA VAL A 117 3.26 -3.58 -25.55
C VAL A 117 2.00 -3.08 -24.86
N GLY A 118 1.65 -1.80 -25.03
CA GLY A 118 0.45 -1.23 -24.42
C GLY A 118 -0.83 -1.96 -24.81
N ILE A 119 -0.99 -2.29 -26.10
CA ILE A 119 -2.17 -3.01 -26.59
C ILE A 119 -2.19 -4.46 -26.09
N SER A 120 -1.08 -5.19 -26.20
CA SER A 120 -1.02 -6.61 -25.80
C SER A 120 -1.25 -6.81 -24.30
N PHE A 121 -0.63 -5.99 -23.45
CA PHE A 121 -0.85 -6.02 -22.00
C PHE A 121 -2.24 -5.50 -21.62
N GLY A 122 -2.77 -4.52 -22.35
CA GLY A 122 -4.16 -4.08 -22.19
C GLY A 122 -5.16 -5.22 -22.46
N ILE A 123 -4.97 -5.96 -23.56
CA ILE A 123 -5.80 -7.14 -23.90
C ILE A 123 -5.61 -8.26 -22.87
N LEU A 124 -4.37 -8.53 -22.44
CA LEU A 124 -4.10 -9.53 -21.41
C LEU A 124 -4.82 -9.18 -20.10
N GLY A 125 -4.74 -7.91 -19.67
CA GLY A 125 -5.47 -7.41 -18.50
C GLY A 125 -6.99 -7.53 -18.65
N LEU A 126 -7.51 -7.25 -19.85
CA LEU A 126 -8.94 -7.35 -20.17
C LEU A 126 -9.42 -8.80 -20.03
N VAL A 127 -8.71 -9.73 -20.68
CA VAL A 127 -9.04 -11.17 -20.68
C VAL A 127 -8.95 -11.74 -19.27
N THR A 128 -7.87 -11.44 -18.55
CA THR A 128 -7.67 -11.97 -17.18
C THR A 128 -8.69 -11.42 -16.20
N MET A 129 -9.04 -10.13 -16.29
CA MET A 129 -10.05 -9.54 -15.42
C MET A 129 -11.45 -10.07 -15.73
N TYR A 130 -11.84 -10.21 -17.00
CA TYR A 130 -13.12 -10.85 -17.34
C TYR A 130 -13.16 -12.34 -16.98
N ALA A 131 -12.06 -13.07 -17.13
CA ALA A 131 -11.95 -14.45 -16.67
C ALA A 131 -12.16 -14.54 -15.15
N SER A 132 -11.64 -13.58 -14.38
CA SER A 132 -11.85 -13.51 -12.93
C SER A 132 -13.33 -13.34 -12.54
N LEU A 133 -14.14 -12.72 -13.41
CA LEU A 133 -15.57 -12.52 -13.19
C LEU A 133 -16.41 -13.76 -13.49
N TYR A 134 -15.96 -14.68 -14.34
CA TYR A 134 -16.73 -15.87 -14.71
C TYR A 134 -17.03 -16.79 -13.51
N GLY A 135 -16.14 -16.81 -12.52
CA GLY A 135 -16.32 -17.55 -11.25
C GLY A 135 -16.89 -16.70 -10.10
N ALA A 136 -17.08 -15.40 -10.30
CA ALA A 136 -17.51 -14.49 -9.25
C ALA A 136 -19.02 -14.61 -9.03
N LYS A 137 -19.41 -14.96 -7.80
CA LYS A 137 -20.81 -15.00 -7.38
C LYS A 137 -20.99 -14.17 -6.12
N GLU A 138 -21.80 -13.12 -6.24
CA GLU A 138 -22.22 -12.33 -5.10
C GLU A 138 -23.32 -13.06 -4.33
N ARG A 139 -23.23 -13.04 -3.00
CA ARG A 139 -24.29 -13.57 -2.14
C ARG A 139 -25.34 -12.49 -1.91
N PRO A 140 -26.63 -12.77 -2.16
CA PRO A 140 -27.70 -11.78 -2.03
C PRO A 140 -27.90 -11.29 -0.59
N GLU A 141 -27.41 -12.03 0.41
CA GLU A 141 -27.43 -11.69 1.83
C GLU A 141 -26.72 -10.35 2.12
N TYR A 142 -25.56 -10.11 1.50
CA TYR A 142 -24.80 -8.86 1.69
C TYR A 142 -25.34 -7.68 0.86
N ALA A 143 -26.27 -7.94 -0.08
CA ALA A 143 -26.90 -6.92 -0.90
C ALA A 143 -28.10 -6.24 -0.22
N GLN A 144 -28.59 -6.80 0.91
CA GLN A 144 -29.78 -6.30 1.60
C GLN A 144 -29.48 -5.33 2.75
N GLU A 145 -28.21 -5.17 3.15
CA GLU A 145 -27.85 -4.21 4.19
C GLU A 145 -28.03 -2.76 3.69
N PRO A 146 -28.77 -1.91 4.42
CA PRO A 146 -28.96 -0.52 4.05
C PRO A 146 -27.63 0.22 4.07
N SER A 147 -27.28 0.88 2.95
CA SER A 147 -26.06 1.67 2.85
C SER A 147 -26.15 2.91 3.76
N LEU A 148 -25.18 3.08 4.66
CA LEU A 148 -25.05 4.30 5.45
C LEU A 148 -24.69 5.50 4.56
N PRO A 149 -25.24 6.71 4.81
CA PRO A 149 -24.89 7.92 4.07
C PRO A 149 -23.41 8.31 4.29
N LEU A 150 -22.77 8.96 3.30
CA LEU A 150 -21.30 9.08 3.22
C LEU A 150 -20.71 9.70 4.47
N VAL A 151 -21.33 10.80 4.89
CA VAL A 151 -20.87 11.61 6.01
C VAL A 151 -20.97 10.82 7.31
N GLN A 152 -22.04 10.04 7.47
CA GLN A 152 -22.22 9.19 8.65
C GLN A 152 -21.24 8.02 8.63
N ALA A 153 -21.07 7.33 7.50
CA ALA A 153 -20.10 6.26 7.35
C ALA A 153 -18.66 6.72 7.65
N LEU A 154 -18.27 7.90 7.14
CA LEU A 154 -16.98 8.52 7.44
C LEU A 154 -16.86 8.83 8.93
N LYS A 155 -17.88 9.47 9.53
CA LYS A 155 -17.89 9.80 10.95
C LYS A 155 -17.72 8.56 11.83
N GLU A 156 -18.51 7.51 11.61
CA GLU A 156 -18.40 6.25 12.38
C GLU A 156 -17.03 5.59 12.20
N THR A 157 -16.47 5.64 10.98
CA THR A 157 -15.14 5.10 10.68
C THR A 157 -14.04 5.85 11.46
N TYR A 158 -14.08 7.19 11.49
CA TYR A 158 -13.11 8.01 12.22
C TYR A 158 -13.31 7.98 13.74
N LEU A 159 -14.53 7.73 14.24
CA LEU A 159 -14.78 7.58 15.67
C LEU A 159 -14.28 6.22 16.21
N ASN A 160 -14.15 5.22 15.35
CA ASN A 160 -13.68 3.90 15.73
C ASN A 160 -12.16 3.90 16.00
N LYS A 161 -11.79 3.98 17.29
CA LYS A 161 -10.39 3.97 17.73
C LYS A 161 -9.64 2.69 17.35
N SER A 162 -10.31 1.53 17.34
CA SER A 162 -9.70 0.26 16.94
C SER A 162 -9.33 0.27 15.45
N PHE A 163 -10.21 0.83 14.61
CA PHE A 163 -9.95 1.04 13.20
C PHE A 163 -8.75 1.99 12.99
N LEU A 164 -8.74 3.16 13.63
CA LEU A 164 -7.64 4.13 13.48
C LEU A 164 -6.29 3.60 13.97
N THR A 165 -6.27 2.85 15.07
CA THR A 165 -5.04 2.26 15.62
C THR A 165 -4.42 1.25 14.66
N TYR A 166 -5.22 0.60 13.81
CA TYR A 166 -4.75 -0.31 12.78
C TYR A 166 -4.38 0.41 11.48
N VAL A 167 -5.26 1.29 10.99
CA VAL A 167 -5.12 1.91 9.66
C VAL A 167 -3.98 2.92 9.61
N ILE A 168 -3.76 3.73 10.65
CA ILE A 168 -2.72 4.76 10.62
C ILE A 168 -1.32 4.13 10.47
N PRO A 169 -0.90 3.15 11.32
CA PRO A 169 0.38 2.47 11.11
C PRO A 169 0.46 1.75 9.76
N ALA A 170 -0.61 1.09 9.33
CA ALA A 170 -0.65 0.40 8.04
C ALA A 170 -0.41 1.36 6.87
N MET A 171 -1.03 2.54 6.89
CA MET A 171 -0.82 3.58 5.88
C MET A 171 0.61 4.12 5.90
N LEU A 172 1.20 4.33 7.08
CA LEU A 172 2.59 4.79 7.19
C LEU A 172 3.59 3.76 6.65
N ILE A 173 3.37 2.48 6.94
CA ILE A 173 4.18 1.38 6.41
C ILE A 173 4.07 1.34 4.89
N GLN A 174 2.83 1.39 4.35
CA GLN A 174 2.59 1.35 2.91
C GLN A 174 3.18 2.57 2.20
N TYR A 175 3.05 3.77 2.78
CA TYR A 175 3.66 4.99 2.27
C TYR A 175 5.19 4.87 2.21
N THR A 176 5.82 4.43 3.30
CA THR A 176 7.27 4.26 3.37
C THR A 176 7.76 3.28 2.30
N PHE A 177 7.06 2.16 2.12
CA PHE A 177 7.39 1.16 1.11
C PHE A 177 7.36 1.73 -0.31
N VAL A 178 6.30 2.48 -0.66
CA VAL A 178 6.14 3.06 -2.00
C VAL A 178 7.05 4.26 -2.22
N ALA A 179 7.20 5.13 -1.23
CA ALA A 179 8.06 6.30 -1.31
C ALA A 179 9.53 5.91 -1.52
N LEU A 180 9.99 4.86 -0.83
CA LEU A 180 11.35 4.35 -0.98
C LEU A 180 11.60 3.84 -2.42
N GLN A 181 10.65 3.10 -2.99
CA GLN A 181 10.72 2.63 -4.38
C GLN A 181 10.72 3.77 -5.41
N ALA A 182 10.01 4.86 -5.13
CA ALA A 182 9.97 6.03 -6.01
C ALA A 182 11.25 6.88 -5.95
N VAL A 183 11.85 7.02 -4.76
CA VAL A 183 13.02 7.88 -4.55
C VAL A 183 14.32 7.23 -5.02
N ILE A 184 14.49 5.91 -4.87
CA ILE A 184 15.75 5.22 -5.21
C ILE A 184 16.18 5.44 -6.68
N PRO A 185 15.32 5.25 -7.70
CA PRO A 185 15.71 5.45 -9.10
C PRO A 185 16.10 6.90 -9.38
N PHE A 186 15.40 7.86 -8.77
CA PHE A 186 15.70 9.27 -8.92
C PHE A 186 17.04 9.63 -8.26
N TYR A 187 17.26 9.20 -7.02
CA TYR A 187 18.48 9.48 -6.28
C TYR A 187 19.72 8.86 -6.95
N THR A 188 19.63 7.58 -7.34
CA THR A 188 20.74 6.88 -8.01
C THR A 188 21.09 7.50 -9.36
N LYS A 189 20.09 7.89 -10.15
CA LYS A 189 20.31 8.50 -11.47
C LYS A 189 20.84 9.93 -11.39
N TYR A 190 20.26 10.79 -10.56
CA TYR A 190 20.55 12.24 -10.58
C TYR A 190 21.61 12.68 -9.56
N VAL A 191 21.76 11.97 -8.43
CA VAL A 191 22.74 12.33 -7.40
C VAL A 191 24.00 11.47 -7.52
N LEU A 192 23.84 10.15 -7.63
CA LEU A 192 24.98 9.23 -7.70
C LEU A 192 25.54 9.07 -9.12
N ASN A 193 24.81 9.53 -10.15
CA ASN A 193 25.14 9.31 -11.57
C ASN A 193 25.41 7.83 -11.88
N ALA A 194 24.68 6.93 -11.20
CA ALA A 194 24.82 5.50 -11.33
C ALA A 194 24.24 5.01 -12.67
N SER A 195 24.82 3.94 -13.21
CA SER A 195 24.28 3.26 -14.39
C SER A 195 22.93 2.60 -14.10
N GLU A 196 22.14 2.31 -15.14
CA GLU A 196 20.84 1.63 -14.98
C GLU A 196 20.96 0.24 -14.30
N PHE A 197 22.09 -0.43 -14.53
CA PHE A 197 22.40 -1.70 -13.88
C PHE A 197 22.64 -1.52 -12.36
N GLU A 198 23.39 -0.49 -11.97
CA GLU A 198 23.62 -0.17 -10.55
C GLU A 198 22.32 0.25 -9.85
N THR A 199 21.48 1.08 -10.49
CA THR A 199 20.14 1.42 -9.96
C THR A 199 19.30 0.16 -9.70
N THR A 200 19.37 -0.82 -10.60
CA THR A 200 18.67 -2.10 -10.45
C THR A 200 19.21 -2.90 -9.26
N ILE A 201 20.53 -2.89 -9.04
CA ILE A 201 21.16 -3.52 -7.87
C ILE A 201 20.69 -2.85 -6.57
N PHE A 202 20.63 -1.52 -6.50
CA PHE A 202 20.14 -0.79 -5.32
C PHE A 202 18.69 -1.16 -4.98
N LEU A 203 17.82 -1.21 -5.98
CA LEU A 203 16.44 -1.66 -5.81
C LEU A 203 16.37 -3.14 -5.37
N GLY A 204 17.18 -4.00 -5.98
CA GLY A 204 17.26 -5.42 -5.61
C GLY A 204 17.70 -5.63 -4.17
N ALA A 205 18.73 -4.92 -3.72
CA ALA A 205 19.25 -5.00 -2.35
C ALA A 205 18.19 -4.61 -1.30
N MET A 206 17.34 -3.63 -1.61
CA MET A 206 16.19 -3.26 -0.77
C MET A 206 15.22 -4.44 -0.57
N PHE A 207 14.86 -5.16 -1.64
CA PHE A 207 13.96 -6.31 -1.52
C PHE A 207 14.63 -7.51 -0.82
N VAL A 208 15.89 -7.79 -1.14
CA VAL A 208 16.67 -8.89 -0.53
C VAL A 208 16.84 -8.70 0.98
N THR A 209 16.96 -7.46 1.45
CA THR A 209 17.03 -7.16 2.89
C THR A 209 15.66 -7.13 3.55
N ALA A 210 14.63 -6.59 2.89
CA ALA A 210 13.29 -6.46 3.45
C ALA A 210 12.55 -7.79 3.63
N ILE A 211 12.70 -8.74 2.68
CA ILE A 211 11.96 -10.01 2.70
C ILE A 211 12.33 -10.89 3.92
N PRO A 212 13.62 -11.16 4.21
CA PRO A 212 13.99 -11.93 5.40
C PRO A 212 13.59 -11.22 6.70
N LEU A 213 13.76 -9.90 6.76
CA LEU A 213 13.41 -9.12 7.96
C LEU A 213 11.90 -9.18 8.24
N ALA A 214 11.07 -9.13 7.19
CA ALA A 214 9.63 -9.28 7.31
C ALA A 214 9.23 -10.70 7.75
N ALA A 215 9.90 -11.74 7.25
CA ALA A 215 9.67 -13.13 7.68
C ALA A 215 10.02 -13.33 9.17
N VAL A 216 11.20 -12.86 9.59
CA VAL A 216 11.65 -12.90 10.99
C VAL A 216 10.69 -12.12 11.89
N TRP A 217 10.24 -10.95 11.45
CA TRP A 217 9.28 -10.15 12.21
C TRP A 217 7.91 -10.81 12.31
N GLY A 218 7.46 -11.47 11.23
CA GLY A 218 6.22 -12.24 11.20
C GLY A 218 6.25 -13.41 12.21
N GLU A 219 7.33 -14.18 12.22
CA GLU A 219 7.53 -15.26 13.18
C GLU A 219 7.64 -14.74 14.63
N ALA A 220 8.38 -13.65 14.84
CA ALA A 220 8.50 -13.01 16.15
C ALA A 220 7.14 -12.49 16.66
N HIS A 221 6.28 -11.97 15.79
CA HIS A 221 4.94 -11.51 16.16
C HIS A 221 3.99 -12.67 16.49
N ILE A 222 4.10 -13.80 15.79
CA ILE A 222 3.29 -14.99 16.07
C ILE A 222 3.71 -15.61 17.42
N GLN A 223 5.01 -15.63 17.73
CA GLN A 223 5.53 -16.16 19.00
C GLN A 223 5.31 -15.23 20.20
N ALA A 224 5.46 -13.91 20.02
CA ALA A 224 5.16 -12.94 21.05
C ALA A 224 3.69 -12.51 20.96
N ARG A 225 2.81 -13.11 21.78
CA ARG A 225 1.40 -12.68 21.96
C ARG A 225 1.28 -11.16 21.78
N GLY A 226 0.54 -10.73 20.75
CA GLY A 226 0.63 -9.39 20.15
C GLY A 226 0.57 -8.18 21.10
N GLU A 227 0.13 -8.35 22.35
CA GLU A 227 0.15 -7.33 23.40
C GLU A 227 1.56 -6.81 23.71
N LYS A 228 2.60 -7.67 23.73
CA LYS A 228 3.96 -7.24 24.10
C LYS A 228 4.61 -6.34 23.04
N ILE A 229 4.37 -6.62 21.76
CA ILE A 229 4.89 -5.82 20.63
C ILE A 229 4.14 -4.49 20.54
N VAL A 230 2.83 -4.47 20.76
CA VAL A 230 2.04 -3.21 20.83
C VAL A 230 2.52 -2.33 21.99
N HIS A 231 2.89 -2.92 23.13
CA HIS A 231 3.49 -2.19 24.24
C HIS A 231 4.90 -1.67 23.95
N LEU A 232 5.74 -2.44 23.25
CA LEU A 232 7.07 -2.01 22.81
C LEU A 232 6.99 -0.90 21.76
N LEU A 233 6.11 -1.02 20.76
CA LEU A 233 5.85 0.03 19.77
C LEU A 233 5.31 1.31 20.44
N ARG A 234 4.42 1.19 21.42
CA ARG A 234 3.98 2.34 22.24
C ARG A 234 5.13 3.01 22.99
N ARG A 235 6.13 2.26 23.46
CA ARG A 235 7.33 2.82 24.11
C ARG A 235 8.23 3.52 23.11
N VAL A 236 8.52 2.88 21.97
CA VAL A 236 9.39 3.43 20.92
C VAL A 236 8.79 4.70 20.30
N VAL A 237 7.49 4.69 19.97
CA VAL A 237 6.79 5.85 19.42
C VAL A 237 6.73 7.00 20.44
N ARG A 238 6.65 6.71 21.74
CA ARG A 238 6.65 7.74 22.79
C ARG A 238 8.04 8.29 23.09
N SER A 239 9.11 7.56 22.80
CA SER A 239 10.50 8.02 22.93
C SER A 239 11.01 8.78 21.69
N LEU A 240 10.38 8.63 20.53
CA LEU A 240 10.78 9.28 19.28
C LEU A 240 10.79 10.82 19.34
N PRO A 241 9.79 11.50 19.96
CA PRO A 241 9.84 12.95 20.15
C PRO A 241 10.99 13.40 21.05
N VAL A 242 11.34 12.59 22.05
CA VAL A 242 12.43 12.91 23.00
C VAL A 242 13.79 12.79 22.32
N ALA A 243 13.99 11.75 21.50
CA ALA A 243 15.23 11.58 20.74
C ALA A 243 15.43 12.64 19.65
N LEU A 244 14.34 13.15 19.06
CA LEU A 244 14.41 14.23 18.07
C LEU A 244 14.73 15.58 18.73
N LEU A 245 14.24 15.84 19.94
CA LEU A 245 14.62 17.03 20.73
C LEU A 245 16.09 16.98 21.15
N ASP A 246 16.59 15.81 21.56
CA ASP A 246 18.00 15.60 21.94
C ASP A 246 18.95 15.75 20.73
N SER A 247 18.50 15.39 19.53
CA SER A 247 19.28 15.55 18.30
C SER A 247 19.39 17.00 17.80
N GLN A 248 18.55 17.93 18.27
CA GLN A 248 18.66 19.36 17.94
C GLN A 248 19.69 20.12 18.80
N GLU A 249 20.13 19.57 19.95
CA GLU A 249 21.12 20.23 20.81
C GLU A 249 22.58 19.95 20.43
N LEU A 250 22.84 19.09 19.44
CA LEU A 250 24.20 18.64 19.09
C LEU A 250 24.93 19.51 18.04
N HIS A 251 24.48 20.73 17.76
CA HIS A 251 25.25 21.71 16.99
C HIS A 251 26.09 22.63 17.91
N PRO A 252 27.44 22.55 17.88
CA PRO A 252 28.28 23.26 18.81
C PRO A 252 28.46 24.72 18.39
N ARG A 253 28.12 25.66 19.27
CA ARG A 253 28.76 26.98 19.30
C ARG A 253 29.32 27.19 20.70
N GLY A 254 30.64 27.32 20.75
CA GLY A 254 31.38 27.48 21.98
C GLY A 254 30.93 28.71 22.74
N ASP A 255 30.70 28.53 24.03
CA ASP A 255 31.31 29.39 25.03
C ASP A 255 31.41 28.62 26.35
N ASN A 256 32.57 28.75 27.00
CA ASN A 256 32.87 28.22 28.31
C ASN A 256 32.27 29.18 29.33
N SER A 257 31.22 28.79 30.05
CA SER A 257 31.09 29.00 31.51
C SER A 257 29.66 28.81 32.02
N ILE A 258 29.58 28.23 33.22
CA ILE A 258 28.50 28.25 34.21
C ILE A 258 27.24 27.38 33.96
N VAL A 259 27.21 26.18 34.56
CA VAL A 259 26.32 25.74 35.68
C VAL A 259 26.04 24.21 35.56
N PRO A 260 26.05 23.46 36.68
CA PRO A 260 26.13 22.00 36.71
C PRO A 260 24.78 21.30 36.89
N GLY A 261 24.75 19.99 36.55
CA GLY A 261 23.96 18.99 37.27
C GLY A 261 22.47 18.90 36.94
N PHE A 262 22.12 18.16 35.90
CA PHE A 262 20.77 17.59 35.73
C PHE A 262 20.80 16.09 35.37
N TRP A 263 21.76 15.37 35.98
CA TRP A 263 21.94 13.92 35.82
C TRP A 263 21.69 13.12 37.11
N ALA A 264 20.88 13.63 38.05
CA ALA A 264 20.60 12.90 39.29
C ALA A 264 19.24 13.25 39.92
N CYS A 265 18.11 12.89 39.29
CA CYS A 265 16.88 12.53 40.01
C CYS A 265 15.79 12.04 39.05
N GLY A 266 15.37 10.77 39.16
CA GLY A 266 14.14 10.34 38.48
C GLY A 266 13.91 8.83 38.32
N THR A 267 14.89 7.97 38.59
CA THR A 267 14.69 6.51 38.63
C THR A 267 15.42 5.90 39.82
N LEU A 268 14.78 5.92 41.00
CA LEU A 268 14.82 4.88 42.05
C LEU A 268 14.12 5.41 43.31
N GLY A 269 12.91 4.89 43.59
CA GLY A 269 12.20 5.16 44.84
C GLY A 269 10.86 4.44 44.90
N ALA A 270 10.80 3.41 45.76
CA ALA A 270 9.63 2.65 46.21
C ALA A 270 9.21 1.42 45.37
N ALA A 271 10.03 0.37 45.43
CA ALA A 271 9.52 -0.97 45.68
C ALA A 271 9.74 -1.29 47.17
N GLY A 272 8.70 -1.73 47.89
CA GLY A 272 8.86 -2.43 49.16
C GLY A 272 7.79 -2.16 50.24
N CYS A 273 7.03 -3.21 50.56
CA CYS A 273 6.35 -3.48 51.83
C CYS A 273 5.08 -2.71 52.23
N SER A 274 3.91 -3.33 51.98
CA SER A 274 2.92 -3.55 53.05
C SER A 274 2.04 -4.75 52.72
N ASP A 275 2.51 -5.96 53.06
CA ASP A 275 1.61 -7.04 53.47
C ASP A 275 2.26 -7.86 54.61
N SER A 276 1.41 -8.33 55.52
CA SER A 276 1.64 -9.05 56.78
C SER A 276 1.93 -8.21 58.04
N ARG A 277 0.88 -7.97 58.83
CA ARG A 277 0.69 -8.66 60.12
C ARG A 277 -0.77 -8.57 60.58
N ARG A 278 -1.27 -9.74 60.97
CA ARG A 278 -2.54 -10.01 61.65
C ARG A 278 -2.63 -9.21 62.96
N GLY A 279 -3.86 -8.80 63.27
CA GLY A 279 -4.32 -8.21 64.54
C GLY A 279 -5.75 -7.79 64.38
#